data_AF-A0A067F2C1-F1
#
_entry.id   AF-A0A067F2C1-F1
#
_cell.length_a   1.000
_cell.length_b   1.000
_cell.length_c   1.000
_cell.angle_alpha   90.00
_cell.angle_beta   90.00
_cell.angle_gamma   90.00
#
_symmetry.space_group_name_H-M   'P 1'
#
loop_
_entity.id
_entity.type
_entity.pdbx_description
1 polymer ?
#
loop_
_entity_poly.entity_id
_entity_poly.type
_entity_poly.pdbx_seq_one_letter_code
_entity_poly.pdbx_strand_id
1 'polypeptide(L)'
;MWVQGEAENHGTTFSNNTSVIGGHLEGNCMNVYISESKNLRNWDGVSPLQPELTLIPKLVVNSAGLSAPALAKRFIGLDNVFIPPAYYARGCYFSLANTKVAPFKHLIYPIPEDGGLGVHVTLDLDGQIKFGPDVEWIDGIDDTLSFLNRFDYSVNANRAERFYPEIRKYYPDLRDGSLQPSYAGIRPKLSGPRQSPIDFVIQGDDTHGVPGLVNLFGIESPGLTSSMAIAEYVAAKFLR
;
A
#
# COMPACT_ATOMS: atom_id res chain seq x y z
N MET A 1 -6.52 -15.22 2.26
CA MET A 1 -6.97 -16.48 2.88
C MET A 1 -6.15 -17.67 2.36
N TRP A 2 -6.00 -17.83 1.04
CA TRP A 2 -5.19 -18.93 0.45
C TRP A 2 -3.70 -18.87 0.83
N VAL A 3 -3.01 -17.76 0.56
CA VAL A 3 -1.55 -17.62 0.83
C VAL A 3 -1.21 -17.82 2.32
N GLN A 4 -2.02 -17.28 3.23
CA GLN A 4 -1.79 -17.45 4.67
C GLN A 4 -1.90 -18.92 5.09
N GLY A 5 -2.97 -19.61 4.69
CA GLY A 5 -3.15 -21.02 5.04
C GLY A 5 -2.07 -21.91 4.42
N GLU A 6 -1.62 -21.61 3.20
CA GLU A 6 -0.50 -22.31 2.58
C GLU A 6 0.80 -22.10 3.35
N ALA A 7 1.10 -20.86 3.78
CA ALA A 7 2.28 -20.57 4.58
C ALA A 7 2.24 -21.27 5.96
N GLU A 8 1.08 -21.28 6.64
CA GLU A 8 0.86 -21.98 7.91
C GLU A 8 1.07 -23.49 7.78
N ASN A 9 0.57 -24.09 6.69
CA ASN A 9 0.79 -25.51 6.38
C ASN A 9 2.29 -25.86 6.20
N HIS A 10 3.12 -24.87 5.86
CA HIS A 10 4.57 -25.00 5.76
C HIS A 10 5.31 -24.48 7.02
N GLY A 11 4.60 -24.31 8.15
CA GLY A 11 5.19 -23.97 9.45
C GLY A 11 5.36 -22.48 9.72
N THR A 12 4.80 -21.60 8.88
CA THR A 12 4.84 -20.15 9.13
C THR A 12 3.93 -19.79 10.30
N THR A 13 4.40 -18.92 11.19
CA THR A 13 3.61 -18.34 12.28
C THR A 13 3.25 -16.90 11.97
N PHE A 14 1.96 -16.55 12.09
CA PHE A 14 1.47 -15.17 11.97
C PHE A 14 1.18 -14.58 13.35
N SER A 15 1.78 -13.43 13.66
CA SER A 15 1.53 -12.68 14.89
C SER A 15 0.81 -11.38 14.57
N ASN A 16 -0.50 -11.32 14.87
CA ASN A 16 -1.32 -10.13 14.71
C ASN A 16 -1.22 -9.22 15.94
N ASN A 17 -1.63 -7.96 15.83
CA ASN A 17 -1.50 -6.96 16.90
C ASN A 17 -0.07 -6.81 17.44
N THR A 18 0.91 -7.11 16.58
CA THR A 18 2.34 -7.10 16.87
C THR A 18 2.99 -6.14 15.87
N SER A 19 3.67 -5.11 16.35
CA SER A 19 4.26 -4.07 15.50
C SER A 19 5.77 -4.11 15.59
N VAL A 20 6.44 -4.06 14.44
CA VAL A 20 7.86 -3.73 14.38
C VAL A 20 7.99 -2.22 14.56
N ILE A 21 8.63 -1.80 15.66
CA ILE A 21 8.79 -0.38 16.00
C ILE A 21 10.12 0.22 15.52
N GLY A 22 11.00 -0.63 14.99
CA GLY A 22 12.32 -0.28 14.50
C GLY A 22 13.24 -1.49 14.59
N GLY A 23 14.54 -1.22 14.59
CA GLY A 23 15.55 -2.25 14.70
C GLY A 23 16.96 -1.67 14.67
N HIS A 24 17.95 -2.53 14.85
CA HIS A 24 19.35 -2.15 14.74
C HIS A 24 20.17 -3.27 14.11
N LEU A 25 21.17 -2.87 13.34
CA LEU A 25 22.19 -3.77 12.84
C LEU A 25 23.18 -4.09 13.96
N GLU A 26 23.29 -5.36 14.31
CA GLU A 26 24.31 -5.89 15.21
C GLU A 26 25.12 -6.96 14.48
N GLY A 27 26.40 -6.68 14.22
CA GLY A 27 27.22 -7.51 13.34
C GLY A 27 26.60 -7.60 11.94
N ASN A 28 26.23 -8.82 11.53
CA ASN A 28 25.60 -9.09 10.24
C ASN A 28 24.09 -9.42 10.35
N CYS A 29 23.45 -9.05 11.46
CA CYS A 29 22.05 -9.36 11.71
C CYS A 29 21.26 -8.08 11.98
N MET A 30 20.15 -7.90 11.26
CA MET A 30 19.17 -6.86 11.57
C MET A 30 18.25 -7.35 12.69
N ASN A 31 18.50 -6.88 13.90
CA ASN A 31 17.67 -7.13 15.07
C ASN A 31 16.43 -6.24 15.00
N VAL A 32 15.23 -6.80 15.17
CA VAL A 32 13.97 -6.04 15.08
C VAL A 32 13.32 -5.90 16.46
N TYR A 33 12.86 -4.67 16.72
CA TYR A 33 12.18 -4.28 17.96
C TYR A 33 10.68 -4.47 17.80
N ILE A 34 10.07 -5.18 18.74
CA ILE A 34 8.66 -5.55 18.71
C ILE A 34 7.93 -4.94 19.90
N SER A 35 6.73 -4.42 19.65
CA SER A 35 5.78 -3.97 20.67
C SER A 35 4.36 -4.37 20.26
N GLU A 36 3.47 -4.57 21.23
CA GLU A 36 2.04 -4.68 20.98
C GLU A 36 1.51 -3.44 20.25
N SER A 37 0.69 -3.64 19.20
CA SER A 37 0.13 -2.55 18.39
C SER A 37 -0.71 -1.55 19.19
N LYS A 38 -1.29 -1.96 20.32
CA LYS A 38 -2.07 -1.08 21.20
C LYS A 38 -1.22 0.04 21.80
N ASN A 39 0.06 -0.20 22.06
CA ASN A 39 0.98 0.77 22.66
C ASN A 39 1.27 1.92 21.69
N LEU A 40 1.20 1.65 20.38
CA LEU A 40 1.39 2.64 19.34
C LEU A 40 0.17 3.55 19.15
N ARG A 41 -1.02 3.20 19.67
CA ARG A 41 -2.27 3.97 19.44
C ARG A 41 -2.24 5.37 20.06
N ASN A 42 -1.54 5.54 21.17
CA ASN A 42 -1.44 6.84 21.85
C ASN A 42 -0.03 7.41 21.79
N TRP A 43 0.82 6.84 20.93
CA TRP A 43 2.17 7.36 20.74
C TRP A 43 2.12 8.76 20.12
N ASP A 44 2.90 9.67 20.70
CA ASP A 44 2.98 11.09 20.34
C ASP A 44 3.91 11.37 19.15
N GLY A 45 4.63 10.34 18.67
CA GLY A 45 5.61 10.47 17.59
C GLY A 45 7.00 10.94 18.03
N VAL A 46 7.18 11.27 19.32
CA VAL A 46 8.39 11.91 19.84
C VAL A 46 9.02 11.08 20.95
N SER A 47 8.20 10.55 21.85
CA SER A 47 8.65 9.72 22.95
C SER A 47 9.33 8.45 22.43
N PRO A 48 10.44 7.98 23.01
CA PRO A 48 11.04 6.71 22.58
C PRO A 48 10.07 5.54 22.80
N LEU A 49 9.81 4.75 21.75
CA LEU A 49 9.10 3.49 21.90
C LEU A 49 10.03 2.45 22.53
N GLN A 50 9.60 1.85 23.63
CA GLN A 50 10.35 0.78 24.29
C GLN A 50 9.93 -0.57 23.69
N PRO A 51 10.88 -1.40 23.22
CA PRO A 51 10.55 -2.75 22.77
C PRO A 51 10.14 -3.63 23.95
N GLU A 52 9.10 -4.42 23.75
CA GLU A 52 8.70 -5.50 24.67
C GLU A 52 9.46 -6.80 24.36
N LEU A 53 9.84 -6.97 23.08
CA LEU A 53 10.56 -8.13 22.58
C LEU A 53 11.54 -7.67 21.49
N THR A 54 12.72 -8.29 21.46
CA THR A 54 13.66 -8.17 20.34
C THR A 54 13.78 -9.51 19.65
N LEU A 55 13.60 -9.53 18.34
CA LEU A 55 13.82 -10.72 17.51
C LEU A 55 15.12 -10.56 16.73
N ILE A 56 15.84 -11.68 16.57
CA ILE A 56 17.12 -11.75 15.86
C ILE A 56 16.94 -12.70 14.66
N PRO A 57 16.21 -12.26 13.62
CA PRO A 57 16.02 -13.08 12.42
C PRO A 57 17.29 -13.11 11.56
N LYS A 58 17.42 -14.15 10.74
CA LYS A 58 18.45 -14.20 9.68
C LYS A 58 18.13 -13.28 8.50
N LEU A 59 16.84 -13.05 8.27
CA LEU A 59 16.33 -12.22 7.17
C LEU A 59 15.12 -11.42 7.67
N VAL A 60 15.11 -10.12 7.38
CA VAL A 60 14.01 -9.19 7.56
C VAL A 60 13.56 -8.74 6.18
N VAL A 61 12.28 -8.96 5.85
CA VAL A 61 11.67 -8.41 4.65
C VAL A 61 10.70 -7.31 5.06
N ASN A 62 11.06 -6.05 4.83
CA ASN A 62 10.20 -4.90 5.05
C ASN A 62 9.21 -4.77 3.88
N SER A 63 8.03 -5.36 4.06
CA SER A 63 6.88 -5.27 3.15
C SER A 63 5.74 -4.43 3.75
N ALA A 64 6.04 -3.39 4.53
CA ALA A 64 5.07 -2.62 5.31
C ALA A 64 4.23 -1.61 4.49
N GLY A 65 4.21 -1.73 3.16
CA GLY A 65 3.36 -0.91 2.26
C GLY A 65 3.57 0.59 2.45
N LEU A 66 2.50 1.30 2.82
CA LEU A 66 2.50 2.76 3.05
C LEU A 66 3.54 3.21 4.10
N SER A 67 3.81 2.35 5.07
CA SER A 67 4.73 2.59 6.17
C SER A 67 6.15 2.12 5.90
N ALA A 68 6.42 1.44 4.76
CA ALA A 68 7.72 0.81 4.51
C ALA A 68 8.90 1.82 4.55
N PRO A 69 8.83 3.00 3.90
CA PRO A 69 9.91 3.99 4.01
C PRO A 69 10.07 4.54 5.43
N ALA A 70 8.97 4.79 6.15
CA ALA A 70 9.02 5.30 7.51
C ALA A 70 9.57 4.26 8.51
N LEU A 71 9.23 2.98 8.33
CA LEU A 71 9.82 1.89 9.11
C LEU A 71 11.30 1.72 8.81
N ALA A 72 11.72 1.81 7.54
CA ALA A 72 13.12 1.71 7.15
C ALA A 72 14.00 2.78 7.84
N LYS A 73 13.50 4.01 8.01
CA LYS A 73 14.19 5.08 8.75
C LYS A 73 14.42 4.75 10.23
N ARG A 74 13.68 3.78 10.78
CA ARG A 74 13.79 3.32 12.17
C ARG A 74 14.70 2.10 12.30
N PHE A 75 15.36 1.66 11.23
CA PHE A 75 16.41 0.66 11.28
C PHE A 75 17.78 1.33 11.44
N ILE A 76 18.32 1.28 12.65
CA ILE A 76 19.66 1.80 12.96
C ILE A 76 20.69 0.95 12.20
N GLY A 77 21.54 1.60 11.41
CA GLY A 77 22.53 0.93 10.54
C GLY A 77 22.12 0.85 9.06
N LEU A 78 20.90 1.24 8.70
CA LEU A 78 20.52 1.52 7.32
C LEU A 78 20.77 3.01 7.02
N ASP A 79 21.54 3.31 5.98
CA ASP A 79 21.75 4.70 5.54
C ASP A 79 20.47 5.23 4.86
N ASN A 80 20.04 6.42 5.29
CA ASN A 80 18.86 7.11 4.76
C ASN A 80 18.98 7.44 3.26
N VAL A 81 20.18 7.48 2.68
CA VAL A 81 20.38 7.66 1.24
C VAL A 81 19.68 6.58 0.40
N PHE A 82 19.50 5.38 0.97
CA PHE A 82 18.81 4.27 0.31
C PHE A 82 17.29 4.27 0.53
N ILE A 83 16.74 5.23 1.27
CA ILE A 83 15.32 5.32 1.55
C ILE A 83 14.70 6.37 0.63
N PRO A 84 13.88 5.97 -0.36
CA PRO A 84 13.27 6.91 -1.29
C PRO A 84 12.24 7.80 -0.58
N PRO A 85 11.92 8.98 -1.17
CA PRO A 85 10.80 9.77 -0.69
C PRO A 85 9.48 8.99 -0.79
N ALA A 86 8.55 9.29 0.11
CA ALA A 86 7.23 8.66 0.16
C ALA A 86 6.15 9.68 -0.14
N TYR A 87 5.26 9.34 -1.06
CA TYR A 87 4.09 10.10 -1.44
C TYR A 87 2.85 9.20 -1.36
N TYR A 88 1.68 9.82 -1.25
CA TYR A 88 0.44 9.09 -1.02
C TYR A 88 -0.65 9.59 -1.96
N ALA A 89 -1.24 8.67 -2.72
CA ALA A 89 -2.33 8.96 -3.62
C ALA A 89 -3.54 8.09 -3.29
N ARG A 90 -4.57 8.71 -2.71
CA ARG A 90 -5.87 8.10 -2.45
C ARG A 90 -6.62 7.91 -3.77
N GLY A 91 -7.26 6.76 -3.90
CA GLY A 91 -8.18 6.43 -4.97
C GLY A 91 -9.51 6.00 -4.38
N CYS A 92 -10.54 6.80 -4.64
CA CYS A 92 -11.90 6.58 -4.22
C CYS A 92 -12.67 5.77 -5.26
N TYR A 93 -13.55 4.91 -4.78
CA TYR A 93 -14.46 4.10 -5.59
C TYR A 93 -15.91 4.44 -5.26
N PHE A 94 -16.75 4.44 -6.28
CA PHE A 94 -18.19 4.64 -6.17
C PHE A 94 -18.94 3.43 -6.72
N SER A 95 -19.89 2.90 -5.94
CA SER A 95 -20.75 1.80 -6.39
C SER A 95 -21.92 2.34 -7.21
N LEU A 96 -22.34 1.58 -8.22
CA LEU A 96 -23.55 1.86 -8.97
C LEU A 96 -24.78 1.35 -8.20
N ALA A 97 -25.63 2.26 -7.74
CA ALA A 97 -26.85 1.91 -7.02
C ALA A 97 -28.06 1.72 -7.96
N ASN A 98 -29.14 1.17 -7.40
CA ASN A 98 -30.48 1.16 -8.00
C ASN A 98 -30.55 0.57 -9.43
N THR A 99 -29.72 -0.43 -9.71
CA THR A 99 -29.60 -1.03 -11.02
C THR A 99 -30.16 -2.45 -11.00
N LYS A 100 -31.24 -2.69 -11.75
CA LYS A 100 -31.90 -4.01 -11.82
C LYS A 100 -31.11 -5.03 -12.64
N VAL A 101 -30.31 -4.56 -13.60
CA VAL A 101 -29.47 -5.37 -14.49
C VAL A 101 -28.13 -4.65 -14.64
N ALA A 102 -27.04 -5.31 -14.29
CA ALA A 102 -25.70 -4.73 -14.40
C ALA A 102 -25.40 -4.35 -15.88
N PRO A 103 -25.06 -3.08 -16.19
CA PRO A 103 -24.75 -2.65 -17.56
C PRO A 103 -23.48 -3.27 -18.13
N PHE A 104 -22.61 -3.86 -17.30
CA PHE A 104 -21.32 -4.43 -17.71
C PHE A 104 -21.16 -5.87 -17.26
N LYS A 105 -20.52 -6.67 -18.12
CA LYS A 105 -20.12 -8.06 -17.84
C LYS A 105 -18.61 -8.24 -17.77
N HIS A 106 -17.86 -7.20 -18.11
CA HIS A 106 -16.40 -7.18 -18.16
C HIS A 106 -15.89 -5.90 -17.51
N LEU A 107 -14.62 -5.92 -17.11
CA LEU A 107 -13.92 -4.72 -16.66
C LEU A 107 -13.73 -3.77 -17.85
N ILE A 108 -13.85 -2.47 -17.62
CA ILE A 108 -13.65 -1.44 -18.65
C ILE A 108 -12.54 -0.51 -18.19
N TYR A 109 -11.54 -0.35 -19.05
CA TYR A 109 -10.41 0.55 -18.85
C TYR A 109 -10.43 1.55 -20.01
N PRO A 110 -10.83 2.81 -19.76
CA PRO A 110 -10.71 3.87 -20.75
C PRO A 110 -9.24 4.07 -21.15
N ILE A 111 -9.02 4.57 -22.36
CA ILE A 111 -7.68 4.95 -22.81
C ILE A 111 -7.19 6.09 -21.89
N PRO A 112 -5.97 6.02 -21.34
CA PRO A 112 -5.42 7.12 -20.55
C PRO A 112 -5.35 8.40 -21.38
N GLU A 113 -5.99 9.47 -20.91
CA GLU A 113 -5.88 10.82 -21.47
C GLU A 113 -5.02 11.68 -20.52
N ASP A 114 -4.14 12.52 -21.07
CA ASP A 114 -3.32 13.43 -20.26
C ASP A 114 -4.21 14.36 -19.43
N GLY A 115 -4.16 14.21 -18.11
CA GLY A 115 -4.98 14.96 -17.16
C GLY A 115 -6.42 14.46 -17.00
N GLY A 116 -6.83 13.42 -17.74
CA GLY A 116 -8.12 12.76 -17.61
C GLY A 116 -8.20 11.83 -16.40
N LEU A 117 -9.37 11.74 -15.78
CA LEU A 117 -9.63 10.75 -14.73
C LEU A 117 -9.97 9.42 -15.41
N GLY A 118 -9.01 8.52 -15.52
CA GLY A 118 -9.23 7.16 -16.02
C GLY A 118 -10.09 6.34 -15.06
N VAL A 119 -11.41 6.56 -15.08
CA VAL A 119 -12.35 5.86 -14.20
C VAL A 119 -12.64 4.48 -14.78
N HIS A 120 -12.06 3.45 -14.18
CA HIS A 120 -12.31 2.07 -14.58
C HIS A 120 -13.68 1.58 -14.09
N VAL A 121 -14.23 0.60 -14.80
CA VAL A 121 -15.32 -0.24 -14.32
C VAL A 121 -14.73 -1.51 -13.75
N THR A 122 -15.00 -1.75 -12.47
CA THR A 122 -14.69 -3.01 -11.80
C THR A 122 -15.97 -3.71 -11.39
N LEU A 123 -15.91 -5.03 -11.37
CA LEU A 123 -16.99 -5.91 -10.92
C LEU A 123 -16.46 -6.66 -9.71
N ASP A 124 -17.18 -6.63 -8.59
CA ASP A 124 -16.88 -7.57 -7.51
C ASP A 124 -17.48 -8.95 -7.80
N LEU A 125 -17.21 -9.91 -6.90
CA LEU A 125 -17.62 -11.30 -7.08
C LEU A 125 -19.15 -11.48 -7.05
N ASP A 126 -19.88 -10.53 -6.48
CA ASP A 126 -21.35 -10.48 -6.48
C ASP A 126 -21.91 -9.76 -7.71
N GLY A 127 -21.03 -9.32 -8.62
CA GLY A 127 -21.39 -8.61 -9.84
C GLY A 127 -21.76 -7.13 -9.62
N GLN A 128 -21.48 -6.57 -8.44
CA GLN A 128 -21.72 -5.15 -8.21
C GLN A 128 -20.66 -4.33 -8.93
N ILE A 129 -21.13 -3.29 -9.63
CA ILE A 129 -20.28 -2.39 -10.39
C ILE A 129 -19.72 -1.32 -9.48
N LYS A 130 -18.41 -1.12 -9.57
CA LYS A 130 -17.70 -0.02 -8.93
C LYS A 130 -16.90 0.75 -9.96
N PHE A 131 -17.04 2.06 -9.91
CA PHE A 131 -16.30 3.00 -10.72
C PHE A 131 -15.12 3.55 -9.92
N GLY A 132 -13.97 3.62 -10.57
CA GLY A 132 -12.75 4.18 -9.99
C GLY A 132 -11.53 3.32 -10.30
N PRO A 133 -10.42 3.54 -9.60
CA PRO A 133 -10.22 4.63 -8.65
C PRO A 133 -10.00 5.98 -9.34
N ASP A 134 -10.27 7.07 -8.63
CA ASP A 134 -9.69 8.36 -8.98
C ASP A 134 -8.25 8.53 -8.43
N VAL A 135 -7.73 9.75 -8.55
CA VAL A 135 -6.45 10.16 -7.94
C VAL A 135 -6.66 11.41 -7.12
N GLU A 136 -6.30 11.32 -5.84
CA GLU A 136 -6.24 12.40 -4.87
C GLU A 136 -4.91 12.32 -4.13
N TRP A 137 -4.03 13.28 -4.37
CA TRP A 137 -2.77 13.37 -3.63
C TRP A 137 -3.05 13.83 -2.20
N ILE A 138 -2.44 13.15 -1.24
CA ILE A 138 -2.54 13.48 0.18
C ILE A 138 -1.26 14.22 0.59
N ASP A 139 -1.40 15.49 0.91
CA ASP A 139 -0.32 16.34 1.38
C ASP A 139 -0.25 16.37 2.92
N GLY A 140 0.85 16.89 3.47
CA GLY A 140 0.98 17.13 4.92
C GLY A 140 1.11 15.87 5.78
N ILE A 141 1.42 14.72 5.17
CA ILE A 141 1.71 13.48 5.91
C ILE A 141 3.13 13.55 6.45
N ASP A 142 3.24 13.56 7.78
CA ASP A 142 4.52 13.47 8.45
C ASP A 142 5.00 12.01 8.61
N ASP A 143 6.22 11.86 9.11
CA ASP A 143 6.85 10.56 9.32
C ASP A 143 6.10 9.69 10.35
N THR A 144 5.47 10.30 11.34
CA THR A 144 4.73 9.60 12.40
C THR A 144 3.40 9.06 11.86
N LEU A 145 2.64 9.86 11.13
CA LEU A 145 1.36 9.46 10.52
C LEU A 145 1.56 8.32 9.52
N SER A 146 2.59 8.42 8.68
CA SER A 146 2.95 7.38 7.72
C SER A 146 3.42 6.10 8.41
N PHE A 147 4.28 6.20 9.42
CA PHE A 147 4.73 5.06 10.20
C PHE A 147 3.59 4.32 10.91
N LEU A 148 2.66 5.07 11.51
CA LEU A 148 1.51 4.51 12.21
C LEU A 148 0.36 4.11 11.28
N ASN A 149 0.51 4.31 9.96
CA ASN A 149 -0.49 4.08 8.94
C ASN A 149 -1.84 4.75 9.25
N ARG A 150 -1.80 5.98 9.78
CA ARG A 150 -2.98 6.75 10.20
C ARG A 150 -3.48 7.68 9.10
N PHE A 151 -3.88 7.08 7.99
CA PHE A 151 -4.47 7.82 6.88
C PHE A 151 -5.99 7.89 7.00
N ASP A 152 -6.57 8.94 6.41
CA ASP A 152 -8.01 9.03 6.21
C ASP A 152 -8.44 8.25 4.96
N TYR A 153 -9.21 7.19 5.17
CA TYR A 153 -9.80 6.36 4.12
C TYR A 153 -11.26 6.72 3.81
N SER A 154 -11.77 7.84 4.34
CA SER A 154 -13.12 8.31 4.06
C SER A 154 -13.29 8.67 2.58
N VAL A 155 -14.47 8.36 2.04
CA VAL A 155 -14.84 8.73 0.67
C VAL A 155 -15.78 9.93 0.74
N ASN A 156 -15.30 11.09 0.31
CA ASN A 156 -16.14 12.28 0.19
C ASN A 156 -17.15 12.08 -0.95
N ALA A 157 -18.44 12.05 -0.60
CA ALA A 157 -19.54 11.82 -1.55
C ALA A 157 -19.58 12.83 -2.71
N ASN A 158 -19.17 14.08 -2.46
CA ASN A 158 -19.17 15.13 -3.49
C ASN A 158 -18.17 14.84 -4.62
N ARG A 159 -17.19 13.95 -4.40
CA ARG A 159 -16.26 13.54 -5.47
C ARG A 159 -16.96 12.79 -6.60
N ALA A 160 -18.14 12.20 -6.36
CA ALA A 160 -18.93 11.55 -7.39
C ALA A 160 -19.23 12.48 -8.58
N GLU A 161 -19.33 13.80 -8.35
CA GLU A 161 -19.57 14.79 -9.40
C GLU A 161 -18.51 14.74 -10.51
N ARG A 162 -17.26 14.42 -10.16
CA ARG A 162 -16.15 14.28 -11.11
C ARG A 162 -16.19 12.97 -11.90
N PHE A 163 -16.93 11.97 -11.41
CA PHE A 163 -17.02 10.65 -12.04
C PHE A 163 -18.07 10.63 -13.16
N TYR A 164 -19.21 11.32 -12.99
CA TYR A 164 -20.28 11.34 -13.99
C TYR A 164 -19.82 11.68 -15.42
N PRO A 165 -19.10 12.80 -15.67
CA PRO A 165 -18.70 13.14 -17.04
C PRO A 165 -17.76 12.09 -17.65
N GLU A 166 -16.87 11.51 -16.86
CA GLU A 166 -15.90 10.51 -17.32
C GLU A 166 -16.53 9.15 -17.59
N ILE A 167 -17.43 8.71 -16.71
CA ILE A 167 -18.19 7.47 -16.92
C ILE A 167 -19.11 7.60 -18.14
N ARG A 168 -19.75 8.77 -18.32
CA ARG A 168 -20.66 9.02 -19.46
C ARG A 168 -19.99 8.95 -20.83
N LYS A 169 -18.65 9.04 -20.91
CA LYS A 169 -17.90 8.78 -22.15
C LYS A 169 -18.15 7.37 -22.70
N TYR A 170 -18.33 6.37 -21.82
CA TYR A 170 -18.59 4.97 -22.20
C TYR A 170 -19.92 4.42 -21.67
N TYR A 171 -20.63 5.16 -20.82
CA TYR A 171 -21.96 4.83 -20.31
C TYR A 171 -22.89 6.06 -20.29
N PRO A 172 -23.36 6.54 -21.47
CA PRO A 172 -24.08 7.80 -21.58
C PRO A 172 -25.36 7.87 -20.75
N ASP A 173 -26.05 6.74 -20.56
CA ASP A 173 -27.31 6.64 -19.84
C ASP A 173 -27.15 6.61 -18.30
N LEU A 174 -25.94 6.84 -17.77
CA LEU A 174 -25.71 6.94 -16.34
C LEU A 174 -26.57 8.06 -15.73
N ARG A 175 -27.53 7.66 -14.89
CA ARG A 175 -28.46 8.57 -14.21
C ARG A 175 -27.77 9.39 -13.13
N ASP A 176 -28.14 10.65 -12.98
CA ASP A 176 -27.70 11.46 -11.84
C ASP A 176 -28.13 10.82 -10.52
N GLY A 177 -27.30 10.98 -9.48
CA GLY A 177 -27.53 10.43 -8.15
C GLY A 177 -27.43 8.89 -8.05
N SER A 178 -26.98 8.20 -9.09
CA SER A 178 -26.83 6.74 -9.09
C SER A 178 -25.51 6.23 -8.51
N LEU A 179 -24.54 7.12 -8.26
CA LEU A 179 -23.27 6.78 -7.64
C LEU A 179 -23.33 6.95 -6.13
N GLN A 180 -22.95 5.91 -5.39
CA GLN A 180 -22.83 5.94 -3.93
C GLN A 180 -21.38 5.73 -3.49
N PRO A 181 -20.90 6.44 -2.47
CA PRO A 181 -19.56 6.20 -1.91
C PRO A 181 -19.37 4.72 -1.56
N SER A 182 -18.25 4.15 -1.97
CA SER A 182 -17.90 2.76 -1.67
C SER A 182 -16.74 2.70 -0.69
N TYR A 183 -15.49 2.66 -1.19
CA TYR A 183 -14.29 2.59 -0.37
C TYR A 183 -13.17 3.42 -1.01
N ALA A 184 -12.11 3.66 -0.24
CA ALA A 184 -10.87 4.25 -0.74
C ALA A 184 -9.69 3.32 -0.48
N GLY A 185 -8.72 3.32 -1.39
CA GLY A 185 -7.39 2.78 -1.17
C GLY A 185 -6.33 3.87 -1.30
N ILE A 186 -5.16 3.68 -0.71
CA ILE A 186 -4.04 4.62 -0.83
C ILE A 186 -2.86 3.90 -1.45
N ARG A 187 -2.25 4.52 -2.46
CA ARG A 187 -1.07 3.99 -3.14
C ARG A 187 0.20 4.51 -2.48
N PRO A 188 1.18 3.64 -2.15
CA PRO A 188 2.52 4.06 -1.71
C PRO A 188 3.32 4.51 -2.94
N LYS A 189 3.36 5.82 -3.21
CA LYS A 189 4.06 6.40 -4.36
C LYS A 189 5.50 6.76 -3.98
N LEU A 190 6.46 6.58 -4.90
CA LEU A 190 7.84 7.04 -4.74
C LEU A 190 8.14 8.34 -5.49
N SER A 191 7.22 8.77 -6.34
CA SER A 191 7.26 10.07 -7.03
C SER A 191 5.97 10.85 -6.78
N GLY A 192 6.14 12.16 -6.64
CA GLY A 192 5.06 13.09 -6.32
C GLY A 192 4.23 13.54 -7.54
N PRO A 193 3.25 14.43 -7.32
CA PRO A 193 2.48 15.02 -8.40
C PRO A 193 3.40 15.70 -9.43
N ARG A 194 3.14 15.46 -10.73
CA ARG A 194 3.91 16.02 -11.86
C ARG A 194 5.36 15.53 -11.99
N GLN A 195 5.75 14.50 -11.22
CA GLN A 195 7.00 13.79 -11.43
C GLN A 195 6.75 12.53 -12.27
N SER A 196 7.77 12.05 -12.96
CA SER A 196 7.69 10.78 -13.67
C SER A 196 7.43 9.63 -12.68
N PRO A 197 6.55 8.67 -13.02
CA PRO A 197 6.37 7.46 -12.22
C PRO A 197 7.70 6.75 -11.99
N ILE A 198 7.91 6.26 -10.79
CA ILE A 198 9.07 5.44 -10.40
C ILE A 198 8.58 4.01 -10.23
N ASP A 199 9.37 3.05 -10.71
CA ASP A 199 9.07 1.62 -10.61
C ASP A 199 9.15 1.11 -9.16
N PHE A 200 8.76 -0.13 -8.93
CA PHE A 200 8.96 -0.79 -7.65
C PHE A 200 10.44 -0.79 -7.25
N VAL A 201 10.72 -0.45 -5.99
CA VAL A 201 12.08 -0.53 -5.45
C VAL A 201 12.14 -1.75 -4.54
N ILE A 202 12.86 -2.78 -4.99
CA ILE A 202 13.15 -3.99 -4.20
C ILE A 202 14.67 -4.07 -4.06
N GLN A 203 15.16 -3.74 -2.86
CA GLN A 203 16.58 -3.62 -2.57
C GLN A 203 16.99 -4.48 -1.38
N GLY A 204 18.18 -5.07 -1.43
CA GLY A 204 18.76 -5.85 -0.33
C GLY A 204 20.19 -5.41 -0.01
N ASP A 205 20.94 -6.32 0.61
CA ASP A 205 22.34 -6.13 1.00
C ASP A 205 23.25 -5.77 -0.18
N ASP A 206 22.95 -6.29 -1.37
CA ASP A 206 23.60 -5.94 -2.63
C ASP A 206 23.50 -4.45 -3.03
N THR A 207 22.53 -3.73 -2.47
CA THR A 207 22.25 -2.33 -2.79
C THR A 207 22.61 -1.42 -1.62
N HIS A 208 22.06 -1.70 -0.43
CA HIS A 208 22.22 -0.84 0.75
C HIS A 208 23.26 -1.35 1.76
N GLY A 209 23.90 -2.50 1.51
CA GLY A 209 25.00 -3.02 2.33
C GLY A 209 24.60 -3.59 3.69
N VAL A 210 23.31 -3.74 3.99
CA VAL A 210 22.82 -4.26 5.29
C VAL A 210 22.48 -5.74 5.13
N PRO A 211 23.29 -6.67 5.68
CA PRO A 211 23.06 -8.10 5.52
C PRO A 211 21.73 -8.53 6.13
N GLY A 212 21.01 -9.41 5.42
CA GLY A 212 19.75 -9.97 5.92
C GLY A 212 18.61 -8.94 6.02
N LEU A 213 18.70 -7.77 5.37
CA LEU A 213 17.57 -6.84 5.23
C LEU A 213 17.19 -6.71 3.76
N VAL A 214 15.90 -6.81 3.48
CA VAL A 214 15.30 -6.52 2.16
C VAL A 214 14.18 -5.52 2.35
N ASN A 215 14.17 -4.46 1.56
CA ASN A 215 13.12 -3.44 1.58
C ASN A 215 12.32 -3.44 0.28
N LEU A 216 10.99 -3.42 0.40
CA LEU A 216 10.06 -3.26 -0.71
C LEU A 216 9.37 -1.89 -0.57
N PHE A 217 9.72 -0.96 -1.45
CA PHE A 217 9.12 0.37 -1.49
C PHE A 217 8.33 0.58 -2.77
N GLY A 218 7.27 1.37 -2.67
CA GLY A 218 6.53 1.79 -3.86
C GLY A 218 5.68 0.70 -4.50
N ILE A 219 5.37 -0.39 -3.79
CA ILE A 219 4.57 -1.51 -4.33
C ILE A 219 3.10 -1.09 -4.47
N GLU A 220 2.84 -0.22 -5.45
CA GLU A 220 1.51 0.19 -5.90
C GLU A 220 0.96 -0.76 -6.97
N SER A 221 0.03 -0.32 -7.83
CA SER A 221 -0.42 -1.16 -8.96
C SER A 221 0.72 -1.38 -9.96
N PRO A 222 0.94 -2.61 -10.47
CA PRO A 222 0.12 -3.83 -10.36
C PRO A 222 0.57 -4.83 -9.26
N GLY A 223 0.94 -4.35 -8.07
CA GLY A 223 1.57 -5.11 -6.99
C GLY A 223 0.81 -6.34 -6.49
N LEU A 224 -0.54 -6.31 -6.51
CA LEU A 224 -1.35 -7.50 -6.23
C LEU A 224 -1.17 -8.57 -7.30
N THR A 225 -1.25 -8.18 -8.58
CA THR A 225 -1.08 -9.08 -9.73
C THR A 225 0.33 -9.65 -9.78
N SER A 226 1.34 -8.84 -9.43
CA SER A 226 2.75 -9.26 -9.40
C SER A 226 3.20 -9.84 -8.07
N SER A 227 2.31 -10.07 -7.10
CA SER A 227 2.68 -10.44 -5.72
C SER A 227 3.50 -11.73 -5.63
N MET A 228 3.11 -12.77 -6.37
CA MET A 228 3.86 -14.04 -6.41
C MET A 228 5.24 -13.87 -7.07
N ALA A 229 5.31 -13.12 -8.17
CA ALA A 229 6.58 -12.85 -8.85
C ALA A 229 7.54 -12.01 -7.98
N ILE A 230 7.01 -11.05 -7.22
CA ILE A 230 7.78 -10.29 -6.22
C ILE A 230 8.32 -11.24 -5.14
N ALA A 231 7.48 -12.13 -4.62
CA ALA A 231 7.91 -13.10 -3.60
C ALA A 231 8.98 -14.05 -4.12
N GLU A 232 8.82 -14.59 -5.34
CA GLU A 232 9.80 -15.44 -6.01
C GLU A 232 11.12 -14.71 -6.25
N TYR A 233 11.07 -13.45 -6.70
CA TYR A 233 12.25 -12.62 -6.89
C TYR A 233 13.02 -12.41 -5.57
N VAL A 234 12.30 -12.05 -4.50
CA VAL A 234 12.90 -11.87 -3.17
C VAL A 234 13.51 -13.18 -2.67
N ALA A 235 12.79 -14.29 -2.82
CA ALA A 235 13.26 -15.61 -2.42
C ALA A 235 14.52 -16.02 -3.18
N ALA A 236 14.49 -15.97 -4.52
CA ALA A 236 15.61 -16.41 -5.35
C ALA A 236 16.88 -15.56 -5.14
N LYS A 237 16.71 -14.27 -4.85
CA LYS A 237 17.83 -13.33 -4.73
C LYS A 237 18.42 -13.27 -3.32
N PHE A 238 17.58 -13.38 -2.29
CA PHE A 238 17.98 -13.06 -0.90
C PHE A 238 17.75 -14.19 0.11
N LEU A 239 17.03 -15.28 -0.22
CA LEU A 239 17.05 -16.49 0.59
C LEU A 239 18.22 -17.36 0.13
N ARG A 240 19.23 -17.50 1.00
CA ARG A 240 20.35 -18.43 0.84
C ARG A 240 20.32 -19.49 1.93
#